data_AF-A0A9P1HBE8-F1
#
_entry.id   AF-A0A9P1HBE8-F1
#
_cell.length_a   1.000
_cell.length_b   1.000
_cell.length_c   1.000
_cell.angle_alpha   90.00
_cell.angle_beta   90.00
_cell.angle_gamma   90.00
#
_symmetry.space_group_name_H-M   'P 1'
#
loop_
_entity.id
_entity.type
_entity.pdbx_description
1 polymer ?
#
loop_
_entity_poly.entity_id
_entity_poly.type
_entity_poly.pdbx_seq_one_letter_code
_entity_poly.pdbx_strand_id
1 'polypeptide(L)'
;MDKVERPIRVNPATKNLLLEAGYVDVEEKVVKIYHNPWNRGGHAEQTGRWFNLGLTFGLEGLSLAPLTRILGMRESEVKELVDKVRHETCLLRHHGYCNLHIWTARRPAEYTGPTGQSAGSAGGSNQVNDNSKGGSSNAKSSPIATGSTSGSGKNSQ
;
A
#
# COMPACT_ATOMS: atom_id res chain seq x y z
N MET A 1 21.31 8.50 -9.38
CA MET A 1 20.56 7.69 -8.39
C MET A 1 20.34 6.27 -8.90
N ASP A 2 21.16 5.82 -9.85
CA ASP A 2 20.94 4.60 -10.62
C ASP A 2 21.76 3.43 -10.08
N LYS A 3 22.52 3.69 -8.99
CA LYS A 3 23.25 2.68 -8.21
C LYS A 3 22.37 1.99 -7.15
N VAL A 4 21.08 2.31 -7.10
CA VAL A 4 20.13 1.77 -6.12
C VAL A 4 19.27 0.72 -6.81
N GLU A 5 19.22 -0.50 -6.28
CA GLU A 5 18.42 -1.61 -6.85
C GLU A 5 16.92 -1.29 -6.93
N ARG A 6 16.44 -0.35 -6.11
CA ARG A 6 15.05 0.10 -6.09
C ARG A 6 15.00 1.61 -6.31
N PRO A 7 14.82 2.06 -7.57
CA PRO A 7 14.72 3.48 -7.85
C PRO A 7 13.43 4.06 -7.25
N ILE A 8 13.52 5.27 -6.72
CA ILE A 8 12.35 6.05 -6.25
C ILE A 8 11.51 6.56 -7.43
N ARG A 9 12.08 6.56 -8.65
CA ARG A 9 11.41 7.03 -9.86
C ARG A 9 10.20 6.14 -10.18
N VAL A 10 9.14 6.77 -10.64
CA VAL A 10 7.98 6.07 -11.21
C VAL A 10 8.42 5.23 -12.40
N ASN A 11 8.05 3.95 -12.39
CA ASN A 11 8.23 3.08 -13.54
C ASN A 11 7.16 3.41 -14.60
N PRO A 12 7.51 3.90 -15.79
CA PRO A 12 6.53 4.21 -16.84
C PRO A 12 5.75 2.97 -17.30
N ALA A 13 6.29 1.76 -17.10
CA ALA A 13 5.62 0.51 -17.44
C ALA A 13 4.61 0.04 -16.38
N THR A 14 4.41 0.75 -15.26
CA THR A 14 3.51 0.33 -14.16
C THR A 14 2.11 -0.02 -14.65
N LYS A 15 1.55 0.77 -15.57
CA LYS A 15 0.24 0.48 -16.15
C LYS A 15 0.21 -0.86 -16.90
N ASN A 16 1.22 -1.13 -17.72
CA ASN A 16 1.32 -2.38 -18.48
C ASN A 16 1.51 -3.57 -17.55
N LEU A 17 2.36 -3.43 -16.52
CA LEU A 17 2.56 -4.47 -15.51
C LEU A 17 1.27 -4.83 -14.78
N LEU A 18 0.39 -3.86 -14.50
CA LEU A 18 -0.92 -4.12 -13.90
C LEU A 18 -1.85 -4.88 -14.86
N LEU A 19 -1.85 -4.54 -16.15
CA LEU A 19 -2.63 -5.24 -17.17
C LEU A 19 -2.12 -6.67 -17.40
N GLU A 20 -0.80 -6.86 -17.48
CA GLU A 20 -0.15 -8.17 -17.62
C GLU A 20 -0.40 -9.07 -16.40
N ALA A 21 -0.50 -8.47 -15.20
CA ALA A 21 -0.90 -9.17 -13.99
C ALA A 21 -2.41 -9.52 -13.96
N GLY A 22 -3.17 -9.15 -15.00
CA GLY A 22 -4.58 -9.48 -15.16
C GLY A 22 -5.54 -8.51 -14.45
N TYR A 23 -5.07 -7.34 -13.99
CA TYR A 23 -5.98 -6.31 -13.49
C TYR A 23 -6.72 -5.62 -14.64
N VAL A 24 -7.95 -5.20 -14.34
CA VAL A 24 -8.83 -4.47 -15.26
C VAL A 24 -9.12 -3.06 -14.73
N ASP A 25 -9.66 -2.18 -15.59
CA ASP A 25 -9.91 -0.75 -15.28
C ASP A 25 -8.69 -0.04 -14.68
N VAL A 26 -7.52 -0.20 -15.30
CA VAL A 26 -6.31 0.46 -14.81
C VAL A 26 -6.32 1.94 -15.19
N GLU A 27 -6.51 2.79 -14.20
CA GLU A 27 -6.46 4.25 -14.33
C GLU A 27 -5.22 4.81 -13.62
N GLU A 28 -4.63 5.84 -14.22
CA GLU A 28 -3.55 6.62 -13.62
C GLU A 28 -4.04 8.03 -13.35
N LYS A 29 -3.87 8.49 -12.11
CA LYS A 29 -4.10 9.86 -11.70
C LYS A 29 -2.80 10.46 -11.18
N VAL A 30 -2.38 11.56 -11.81
CA VAL A 30 -1.19 12.32 -11.38
C VAL A 30 -1.64 13.57 -10.66
N VAL A 31 -1.24 13.72 -9.40
CA VAL A 31 -1.53 14.88 -8.56
C VAL A 31 -0.24 15.61 -8.22
N LYS A 32 -0.21 16.94 -8.40
CA LYS A 32 0.91 17.76 -7.95
C LYS A 32 0.81 18.00 -6.45
N ILE A 33 1.86 17.62 -5.73
CA ILE A 33 2.01 17.86 -4.30
C ILE A 33 3.09 18.92 -4.11
N TYR A 34 2.68 20.09 -3.64
CA TYR A 34 3.59 21.20 -3.36
C TYR A 34 4.27 20.98 -2.01
N HIS A 35 5.58 21.24 -1.91
CA HIS A 35 6.30 21.18 -0.63
C HIS A 35 6.01 22.40 0.24
N ASN A 36 5.70 23.56 -0.35
CA ASN A 36 5.35 24.78 0.38
C ASN A 36 4.03 25.38 -0.16
N PRO A 37 3.17 25.89 0.73
CA PRO A 37 1.91 26.52 0.34
C PRO A 37 2.19 27.89 -0.27
N TRP A 38 2.38 27.93 -1.60
CA TRP A 38 2.56 29.18 -2.34
C TRP A 38 1.22 29.85 -2.69
N ASN A 39 0.18 29.05 -2.96
CA ASN A 39 -1.17 29.56 -3.17
C ASN A 39 -1.91 29.64 -1.83
N ARG A 40 -2.48 30.80 -1.51
CA ARG A 40 -3.27 30.98 -0.29
C ARG A 40 -4.67 30.42 -0.51
N GLY A 41 -5.02 29.39 0.26
CA GLY A 41 -6.37 28.84 0.33
C GLY A 41 -6.58 27.52 -0.41
N GLY A 42 -7.43 26.68 0.17
CA GLY A 42 -7.95 25.45 -0.44
C GLY A 42 -7.23 24.16 -0.02
N HIS A 43 -7.61 23.06 -0.68
CA HIS A 43 -7.10 21.72 -0.39
C HIS A 43 -5.58 21.59 -0.63
N ALA A 44 -5.06 22.23 -1.69
CA ALA A 44 -3.65 22.16 -2.04
C ALA A 44 -2.72 22.75 -0.96
N GLU A 45 -3.15 23.80 -0.25
CA GLU A 45 -2.41 24.36 0.88
C GLU A 45 -2.33 23.37 2.03
N GLN A 46 -3.45 22.74 2.38
CA GLN A 46 -3.49 21.75 3.46
C GLN A 46 -2.63 20.53 3.13
N THR A 47 -2.75 20.00 1.91
CA THR A 47 -1.91 18.89 1.43
C THR A 47 -0.44 19.25 1.47
N GLY A 48 -0.06 20.45 1.04
CA GLY A 48 1.32 20.91 1.08
C GLY A 48 1.87 21.04 2.50
N ARG A 49 1.07 21.56 3.44
CA ARG A 49 1.44 21.64 4.88
C ARG A 49 1.68 20.26 5.49
N TRP A 50 0.76 19.32 5.26
CA TRP A 50 0.89 17.94 5.77
C TRP A 50 2.07 17.22 5.13
N PHE A 51 2.29 17.43 3.83
CA PHE A 51 3.43 16.84 3.13
C PHE A 51 4.76 17.41 3.65
N ASN A 52 4.86 18.73 3.84
CA ASN A 52 6.05 19.38 4.40
C ASN A 52 6.39 18.84 5.79
N LEU A 53 5.37 18.68 6.64
CA LEU A 53 5.52 18.11 7.97
C LEU A 53 6.04 16.66 7.90
N GLY A 54 5.40 15.82 7.09
CA GLY A 54 5.80 14.43 6.91
C GLY A 54 7.21 14.29 6.32
N LEU A 55 7.55 15.12 5.35
CA LEU A 55 8.89 15.16 4.75
C LEU A 55 9.94 15.54 5.80
N THR A 56 9.69 16.57 6.61
CA THR A 56 10.64 17.02 7.66
C THR A 56 10.93 15.93 8.69
N PHE A 57 9.89 15.18 9.09
CA PHE A 57 10.05 14.02 10.00
C PHE A 57 10.74 12.83 9.32
N GLY A 58 10.39 12.54 8.07
CA GLY A 58 10.91 11.39 7.33
C GLY A 58 12.31 11.60 6.72
N LEU A 59 12.78 12.85 6.60
CA LEU A 59 13.97 13.20 5.83
C LEU A 59 15.22 12.46 6.29
N GLU A 60 15.39 12.32 7.59
CA GLU A 60 16.53 11.62 8.18
C GLU A 60 16.51 10.13 7.84
N GLY A 61 15.36 9.47 7.98
CA GLY A 61 15.21 8.07 7.59
C GLY A 61 15.41 7.84 6.09
N LEU A 62 14.95 8.77 5.26
CA LEU A 62 15.14 8.74 3.81
C LEU A 62 16.60 8.98 3.40
N SER A 63 17.38 9.67 4.22
CA SER A 63 18.74 10.10 3.88
C SER A 63 19.81 9.18 4.47
N LEU A 64 19.63 8.70 5.71
CA LEU A 64 20.64 7.91 6.43
C LEU A 64 21.06 6.67 5.65
N ALA A 65 20.12 5.79 5.31
CA ALA A 65 20.44 4.52 4.66
C ALA A 65 21.11 4.68 3.27
N PRO A 66 20.56 5.47 2.33
CA PRO A 66 21.19 5.60 1.01
C PRO A 66 22.50 6.39 1.05
N LEU A 67 22.61 7.47 1.84
CA LEU A 67 23.82 8.28 1.84
C LEU A 67 24.99 7.60 2.56
N THR A 68 24.72 6.83 3.62
CA THR A 68 25.78 6.07 4.30
C THR A 68 26.17 4.81 3.53
N ARG A 69 25.21 3.98 3.10
CA ARG A 69 25.50 2.67 2.48
C ARG A 69 25.95 2.77 1.03
N ILE A 70 25.42 3.74 0.28
CA ILE A 70 25.66 3.84 -1.18
C ILE A 70 26.71 4.89 -1.49
N LEU A 71 26.72 6.02 -0.77
CA LEU A 71 27.69 7.10 -0.99
C LEU A 71 28.84 7.09 0.04
N GLY A 72 28.80 6.23 1.07
CA GLY A 72 29.87 6.12 2.05
C GLY A 72 30.02 7.33 2.98
N MET A 73 29.00 8.21 3.04
CA MET A 73 29.04 9.37 3.92
C MET A 73 29.02 8.95 5.40
N ARG A 74 29.66 9.75 6.26
CA ARG A 74 29.58 9.55 7.71
C ARG A 74 28.21 9.96 8.23
N GLU A 75 27.72 9.28 9.26
CA GLU A 75 26.41 9.56 9.86
C GLU A 75 26.27 11.03 10.30
N SER A 76 27.31 11.60 10.91
CA SER A 76 27.32 12.99 11.36
C SER A 76 27.15 13.98 10.20
N GLU A 77 27.83 13.72 9.08
CA GLU A 77 27.73 14.55 7.88
C GLU A 77 26.34 14.47 7.24
N VAL A 78 25.72 13.29 7.28
CA VAL A 78 24.34 13.12 6.81
C VAL A 78 23.36 13.87 7.70
N LYS A 79 23.53 13.84 9.02
CA LYS A 79 22.67 14.59 9.96
C LYS A 79 22.78 16.10 9.74
N GLU A 80 24.00 16.62 9.59
CA GLU A 80 24.21 18.04 9.26
C GLU A 80 23.57 18.43 7.92
N LEU A 81 23.66 17.56 6.91
CA LEU A 81 23.00 17.77 5.62
C LEU A 81 21.48 17.78 5.77
N VAL A 82 20.92 16.82 6.50
CA VAL A 82 19.48 16.72 6.77
C VAL A 82 18.98 17.98 7.46
N ASP A 83 19.70 18.52 8.44
CA ASP A 83 19.30 19.75 9.14
C ASP A 83 19.29 20.97 8.22
N LYS A 84 20.28 21.11 7.34
CA LYS A 84 20.30 22.15 6.30
C LYS A 84 19.10 22.02 5.37
N VAL A 85 18.81 20.81 4.90
CA VAL A 85 17.68 20.56 3.99
C VAL A 85 16.34 20.78 4.68
N ARG A 86 16.18 20.42 5.96
CA ARG A 86 14.98 20.74 6.76
C ARG A 86 14.74 22.26 6.77
N HIS A 87 15.79 23.04 7.03
CA HIS A 87 15.69 24.49 7.03
C HIS A 87 15.29 25.04 5.65
N GLU A 88 15.94 24.61 4.58
CA GLU A 88 15.66 25.08 3.22
C GLU A 88 14.27 24.68 2.73
N THR A 89 13.81 23.47 3.07
CA THR A 89 12.49 22.96 2.68
C THR A 89 11.37 23.83 3.22
N CYS A 90 11.54 24.44 4.39
CA CYS A 90 10.57 25.35 5.01
C CYS A 90 10.60 26.78 4.45
N LEU A 91 11.58 27.13 3.60
CA LEU A 91 11.66 28.46 3.02
C LEU A 91 10.63 28.63 1.89
N LEU A 92 9.67 29.52 2.11
CA LEU A 92 8.58 29.81 1.17
C LEU A 92 9.04 30.35 -0.20
N ARG A 93 10.31 30.77 -0.34
CA ARG A 93 10.90 31.22 -1.61
C ARG A 93 11.09 30.09 -2.63
N HIS A 94 11.17 28.85 -2.17
CA HIS A 94 11.33 27.69 -3.04
C HIS A 94 9.96 27.17 -3.46
N HIS A 95 9.74 27.04 -4.77
CA HIS A 95 8.48 26.56 -5.38
C HIS A 95 8.65 25.19 -6.06
N GLY A 96 9.25 24.24 -5.37
CA GLY A 96 9.19 22.83 -5.73
C GLY A 96 7.77 22.22 -5.72
N TYR A 97 7.65 21.08 -6.38
CA TYR A 97 6.53 20.16 -6.23
C TYR A 97 7.01 18.76 -6.62
N CYS A 98 6.34 17.73 -6.13
CA CYS A 98 6.49 16.38 -6.63
C CYS A 98 5.18 15.91 -7.29
N ASN A 99 5.31 15.01 -8.26
CA ASN A 99 4.16 14.35 -8.87
C ASN A 99 3.87 13.07 -8.09
N LEU A 100 2.70 13.00 -7.46
CA LEU A 100 2.17 11.79 -6.88
C LEU A 100 1.38 11.04 -7.95
N HIS A 101 1.89 9.88 -8.35
CA HIS A 101 1.20 8.99 -9.28
C HIS A 101 0.37 7.99 -8.48
N ILE A 102 -0.93 7.94 -8.75
CA ILE A 102 -1.90 7.06 -8.11
C ILE A 102 -2.45 6.15 -9.20
N TRP A 103 -2.19 4.85 -9.10
CA TRP A 103 -2.83 3.86 -9.96
C TRP A 103 -3.97 3.20 -9.22
N THR A 104 -5.15 3.21 -9.82
CA THR A 104 -6.30 2.44 -9.37
C THR A 104 -6.56 1.34 -10.38
N ALA A 105 -6.71 0.11 -9.88
CA ALA A 105 -6.92 -1.06 -10.71
C ALA A 105 -7.87 -2.01 -9.97
N ARG A 106 -8.73 -2.69 -10.73
CA ARG A 106 -9.73 -3.60 -10.20
C ARG A 106 -9.32 -5.04 -10.52
N ARG A 107 -9.45 -5.92 -9.53
CA ARG A 107 -9.29 -7.37 -9.77
C ARG A 107 -10.49 -7.86 -10.61
N PRO A 108 -10.28 -8.64 -11.67
CA PRO A 108 -11.37 -9.20 -12.45
C PRO A 108 -12.23 -10.13 -11.59
N ALA A 109 -13.54 -10.15 -11.85
CA ALA A 109 -14.50 -10.98 -11.11
C ALA A 109 -14.28 -12.48 -11.35
N GLU A 110 -13.67 -12.84 -12.48
CA GLU A 110 -13.26 -14.20 -12.81
C GLU A 110 -11.73 -14.25 -12.81
N TYR A 111 -11.15 -14.89 -11.79
CA TYR A 111 -9.73 -15.21 -11.79
C TYR A 111 -9.49 -16.41 -12.70
N THR A 112 -9.19 -16.18 -13.98
CA THR A 112 -8.65 -17.18 -14.88
C THR A 112 -7.12 -17.12 -14.85
N GLY A 113 -6.52 -17.44 -13.70
CA GLY A 113 -5.08 -17.68 -13.63
C GLY A 113 -4.66 -18.81 -14.57
N PRO A 114 -3.37 -18.93 -14.93
CA PRO A 114 -2.91 -20.01 -15.79
C PRO A 114 -3.21 -21.34 -15.11
N THR A 115 -4.12 -22.10 -15.70
CA THR A 115 -4.54 -23.42 -15.23
C THR A 115 -3.33 -24.35 -15.29
N GLY A 116 -2.66 -24.51 -14.15
CA GLY A 116 -1.67 -25.56 -13.95
C GLY A 116 -2.36 -26.92 -14.02
N GLN A 117 -2.11 -27.63 -15.12
CA GLN A 117 -2.10 -29.08 -15.27
C GLN A 117 -3.42 -29.83 -15.03
N SER A 118 -4.06 -30.17 -16.15
CA SER A 118 -4.91 -31.34 -16.28
C SER A 118 -4.14 -32.60 -15.85
N ALA A 119 -4.45 -33.14 -14.67
CA ALA A 119 -4.06 -34.50 -14.31
C ALA A 119 -4.89 -35.47 -15.17
N GLY A 120 -4.24 -36.02 -16.19
CA GLY A 120 -4.76 -37.09 -17.01
C GLY A 120 -5.01 -38.36 -16.20
N SER A 121 -6.10 -39.02 -16.58
CA SER A 121 -6.46 -40.41 -16.34
C SER A 121 -5.28 -41.38 -16.11
N ALA A 122 -5.34 -42.13 -15.01
CA ALA A 122 -4.81 -43.48 -14.93
C ALA A 122 -5.71 -44.30 -13.99
N GLY A 123 -6.29 -45.37 -14.54
CA GLY A 123 -7.17 -46.30 -13.84
C GLY A 123 -6.45 -47.17 -12.81
N GLY A 124 -7.24 -47.73 -11.91
CA GLY A 124 -6.76 -48.67 -10.89
C GLY A 124 -7.88 -49.07 -9.95
N SER A 125 -8.65 -50.08 -10.38
CA SER A 125 -9.65 -50.80 -9.59
C SER A 125 -9.08 -51.37 -8.29
N ASN A 126 -9.79 -51.21 -7.17
CA ASN A 126 -10.11 -52.35 -6.30
C ASN A 126 -11.20 -52.02 -5.27
N GLN A 127 -12.27 -52.81 -5.31
CA GLN A 127 -13.20 -53.02 -4.20
C GLN A 127 -12.51 -53.90 -3.15
N VAL A 128 -12.61 -53.53 -1.88
CA VAL A 128 -12.74 -54.48 -0.77
C VAL A 128 -13.72 -53.89 0.24
N ASN A 129 -14.86 -54.57 0.40
CA ASN A 129 -15.80 -54.39 1.49
C ASN A 129 -15.19 -54.94 2.79
N ASP A 130 -15.43 -54.31 3.94
CA ASP A 130 -15.94 -55.08 5.08
C ASP A 130 -16.71 -54.23 6.10
N ASN A 131 -17.72 -54.88 6.66
CA ASN A 131 -18.77 -54.41 7.57
C ASN A 131 -18.21 -54.15 8.99
N SER A 132 -18.75 -53.16 9.72
CA SER A 132 -19.39 -53.40 11.03
C SER A 132 -19.87 -52.14 11.80
N LYS A 133 -21.16 -52.18 12.14
CA LYS A 133 -21.82 -51.78 13.40
C LYS A 133 -21.57 -50.39 14.02
N GLY A 134 -22.69 -49.67 14.18
CA GLY A 134 -23.14 -49.26 15.51
C GLY A 134 -23.46 -47.78 15.69
N GLY A 135 -24.66 -47.50 16.23
CA GLY A 135 -24.85 -46.32 17.10
C GLY A 135 -25.76 -45.22 16.55
N SER A 136 -27.05 -45.37 16.81
CA SER A 136 -28.04 -44.29 16.84
C SER A 136 -27.63 -43.18 17.82
N SER A 137 -27.80 -41.91 17.46
CA SER A 137 -28.62 -40.97 18.24
C SER A 137 -28.71 -39.60 17.60
N ASN A 138 -29.90 -39.04 17.78
CA ASN A 138 -30.50 -37.87 17.19
C ASN A 138 -30.46 -36.74 18.23
N ALA A 139 -30.12 -35.50 17.85
CA ALA A 139 -30.43 -34.32 18.64
C ALA A 139 -30.51 -33.07 17.76
N LYS A 140 -31.74 -32.73 17.36
CA LYS A 140 -32.16 -31.36 17.03
C LYS A 140 -32.66 -30.70 18.32
N SER A 141 -32.16 -29.51 18.65
CA SER A 141 -32.99 -28.36 19.07
C SER A 141 -32.13 -27.12 19.42
N SER A 142 -32.61 -25.99 18.92
CA SER A 142 -32.18 -24.56 18.96
C SER A 142 -32.11 -23.97 20.40
N PRO A 143 -32.04 -22.62 20.67
CA PRO A 143 -32.02 -21.43 19.78
C PRO A 143 -31.19 -20.17 20.25
N ILE A 144 -31.18 -19.14 19.38
CA ILE A 144 -31.27 -17.67 19.63
C ILE A 144 -30.19 -16.94 20.45
N ALA A 145 -29.57 -15.93 19.84
CA ALA A 145 -29.56 -14.55 20.37
C ALA A 145 -29.19 -13.54 19.27
N THR A 146 -30.13 -12.64 19.01
CA THR A 146 -30.10 -11.53 18.06
C THR A 146 -29.79 -10.23 18.82
N GLY A 147 -28.84 -9.43 18.33
CA GLY A 147 -28.98 -7.98 18.17
C GLY A 147 -28.85 -7.00 19.35
N SER A 148 -28.51 -5.75 18.94
CA SER A 148 -28.46 -4.45 19.65
C SER A 148 -27.17 -4.19 20.47
N THR A 149 -26.30 -3.21 20.18
CA THR A 149 -26.41 -1.80 19.74
C THR A 149 -27.05 -0.86 20.78
N SER A 150 -26.20 -0.18 21.56
CA SER A 150 -26.33 1.21 22.03
C SER A 150 -24.97 1.59 22.65
N GLY A 151 -24.33 2.73 22.40
CA GLY A 151 -24.82 4.03 21.97
C GLY A 151 -24.60 5.03 23.10
N SER A 152 -23.34 5.45 23.31
CA SER A 152 -22.95 6.48 24.27
C SER A 152 -23.48 7.87 23.87
N GLY A 153 -24.14 8.56 24.79
CA GLY A 153 -24.39 10.00 24.73
C GLY A 153 -24.04 10.62 26.08
N LYS A 154 -22.97 11.43 26.11
CA LYS A 154 -22.53 12.21 27.28
C LYS A 154 -23.12 13.63 27.22
N ASN A 155 -23.50 14.13 28.39
CA ASN A 155 -23.82 15.52 28.72
C ASN A 155 -22.58 16.44 28.66
N SER A 156 -22.79 17.70 28.24
CA SER A 156 -22.36 18.97 28.91
C SER A 156 -22.90 20.12 28.04
N GLN A 157 -23.74 21.01 28.57
CA GLN A 157 -23.36 22.23 29.32
C GLN A 157 -22.50 23.16 28.47
#